data_AF-A0A7Y4SE09-F1
#
_entry.id   AF-A0A7Y4SE09-F1
#
_cell.length_a   1.000
_cell.length_b   1.000
_cell.length_c   1.000
_cell.angle_alpha   90.00
_cell.angle_beta   90.00
_cell.angle_gamma   90.00
#
_symmetry.space_group_name_H-M   'P 1'
#
loop_
_entity.id
_entity.type
_entity.pdbx_description
1 polymer ?
#
loop_
_entity_poly.entity_id
_entity_poly.type
_entity_poly.pdbx_seq_one_letter_code
_entity_poly.pdbx_strand_id
1 'polypeptide(L)'
;MLKLLFILIAVTIVAILILASFKPDSFRVERSTLIQATPEKVFPHINDLRSWASWSVWERLDSQMKKTYSANTAGKGATYEWEGNKKVGHGRMAITDSIAASKVVIQLDFIKPFEAHNMTEITLLPQNGGTLVTWA
;
A
#
# COMPACT_ATOMS: atom_id res chain seq x y z
N MET A 1 -50.47 -3.61 -0.88
CA MET A 1 -49.48 -2.53 -0.81
C MET A 1 -48.09 -3.03 -0.41
N LEU A 2 -47.94 -3.80 0.68
CA LEU A 2 -46.64 -4.34 1.11
C LEU A 2 -45.94 -5.23 0.06
N LYS A 3 -46.68 -6.04 -0.68
CA LYS A 3 -46.12 -6.88 -1.78
C LYS A 3 -45.47 -6.05 -2.90
N LEU A 4 -46.07 -4.92 -3.28
CA LEU A 4 -45.52 -4.03 -4.32
C LEU A 4 -44.25 -3.34 -3.83
N LEU A 5 -44.19 -2.96 -2.55
CA LEU A 5 -42.99 -2.39 -1.93
C LEU A 5 -41.82 -3.37 -1.95
N PHE A 6 -42.06 -4.64 -1.58
CA PHE A 6 -41.01 -5.68 -1.63
C PHE A 6 -40.51 -5.95 -3.04
N ILE A 7 -41.41 -5.98 -4.03
CA ILE A 7 -41.02 -6.13 -5.44
C ILE A 7 -40.16 -4.94 -5.89
N LEU A 8 -40.54 -3.71 -5.56
CA LEU A 8 -39.76 -2.52 -5.90
C LEU A 8 -38.36 -2.54 -5.28
N ILE A 9 -38.25 -2.91 -4.00
CA ILE A 9 -36.96 -3.06 -3.31
C ILE A 9 -36.12 -4.14 -3.98
N ALA A 10 -36.69 -5.32 -4.27
CA ALA A 10 -35.97 -6.40 -4.93
C ALA A 10 -35.46 -5.99 -6.31
N VAL A 11 -36.30 -5.35 -7.14
CA VAL A 11 -35.90 -4.83 -8.46
C VAL A 11 -34.78 -3.80 -8.33
N THR A 12 -34.87 -2.91 -7.34
CA THR A 12 -33.82 -1.90 -7.10
C THR A 12 -32.50 -2.55 -6.71
N ILE A 13 -32.51 -3.54 -5.81
CA ILE A 13 -31.31 -4.27 -5.41
C ILE A 13 -30.70 -5.01 -6.61
N VAL A 14 -31.52 -5.70 -7.41
CA VAL A 14 -31.05 -6.42 -8.61
C VAL A 14 -30.44 -5.44 -9.61
N ALA A 15 -31.07 -4.28 -9.86
CA ALA A 15 -30.53 -3.26 -10.75
C ALA A 15 -29.17 -2.73 -10.25
N ILE A 16 -29.03 -2.47 -8.94
CA ILE A 16 -27.76 -2.04 -8.34
C ILE A 16 -26.68 -3.12 -8.50
N LEU A 17 -27.00 -4.39 -8.25
CA LEU A 17 -26.05 -5.51 -8.37
C LEU A 17 -25.59 -5.70 -9.83
N ILE A 18 -26.50 -5.58 -10.80
CA ILE A 18 -26.15 -5.62 -12.22
C ILE A 18 -25.19 -4.48 -12.56
N LEU A 19 -25.50 -3.25 -12.14
CA LEU A 19 -24.61 -2.10 -12.38
C LEU A 19 -23.24 -2.26 -11.71
N ALA A 20 -23.19 -2.82 -10.49
CA ALA A 20 -21.94 -3.10 -9.78
C ALA A 20 -21.10 -4.16 -10.48
N SER A 21 -21.73 -5.20 -11.05
CA SER A 21 -21.03 -6.29 -11.74
C SER A 21 -20.25 -5.85 -12.99
N PHE A 22 -20.58 -4.69 -13.56
CA PHE A 22 -19.85 -4.10 -14.69
C PHE A 22 -18.71 -3.16 -14.26
N LYS A 23 -18.49 -2.95 -12.96
CA LYS A 23 -17.38 -2.11 -12.47
C LYS A 23 -16.11 -2.95 -12.32
N PRO A 24 -14.92 -2.37 -12.61
CA PRO A 24 -13.65 -3.03 -12.31
C PRO A 24 -13.53 -3.35 -10.82
N ASP A 25 -12.95 -4.51 -10.53
CA ASP A 25 -12.58 -4.95 -9.18
C ASP A 25 -11.24 -4.37 -8.72
N SER A 26 -10.49 -3.72 -9.61
CA SER A 26 -9.23 -3.05 -9.31
C SER A 26 -9.39 -1.53 -9.15
N PHE A 27 -8.57 -0.93 -8.29
CA PHE A 27 -8.42 0.52 -8.15
C PHE A 27 -6.94 0.91 -8.10
N ARG A 28 -6.62 2.18 -8.39
CA ARG A 28 -5.29 2.76 -8.22
C ARG A 28 -5.43 4.10 -7.51
N VAL A 29 -4.65 4.31 -6.44
CA VAL A 29 -4.62 5.57 -5.69
C VAL A 29 -3.21 6.11 -5.71
N GLU A 30 -3.03 7.29 -6.28
CA GLU A 30 -1.71 7.90 -6.42
C GLU A 30 -1.56 9.16 -5.56
N ARG A 31 -0.35 9.34 -5.02
CA ARG A 31 0.13 10.59 -4.42
C ARG A 31 1.55 10.88 -4.89
N SER A 32 1.82 12.15 -5.15
CA SER A 32 3.15 12.60 -5.58
C SER A 32 3.62 13.77 -4.73
N THR A 33 4.92 13.83 -4.46
CA THR A 33 5.56 14.94 -3.73
C THR A 33 6.97 15.19 -4.26
N LEU A 34 7.40 16.46 -4.27
CA LEU A 34 8.75 16.83 -4.67
C LEU A 34 9.65 16.88 -3.43
N ILE A 35 10.64 16.00 -3.37
CA ILE A 35 11.65 15.97 -2.31
C ILE A 35 12.91 16.69 -2.81
N GLN A 36 13.42 17.63 -2.01
CA GLN A 36 14.65 18.38 -2.30
C GLN A 36 15.90 17.54 -1.99
N ALA A 37 16.02 16.41 -2.68
CA ALA A 37 17.16 15.48 -2.63
C ALA A 37 17.26 14.72 -3.96
N THR A 38 18.44 14.17 -4.26
CA THR A 38 18.62 13.32 -5.45
C THR A 38 17.98 11.95 -5.25
N PRO A 39 17.60 11.23 -6.32
CA PRO A 39 16.97 9.92 -6.18
C PRO A 39 17.85 8.92 -5.44
N GLU A 40 19.17 9.01 -5.56
CA GLU A 40 20.16 8.16 -4.88
C GLU A 40 20.15 8.37 -3.36
N LYS A 41 19.76 9.57 -2.90
CA LYS A 41 19.60 9.85 -1.47
C LYS A 41 18.25 9.38 -0.94
N VAL A 42 17.19 9.42 -1.76
CA VAL A 42 15.84 8.99 -1.35
C VAL A 42 15.73 7.45 -1.36
N PHE A 43 16.29 6.81 -2.39
CA PHE A 43 16.12 5.39 -2.67
C PHE A 43 16.45 4.45 -1.49
N PRO A 44 17.54 4.64 -0.72
CA PRO A 44 17.83 3.76 0.42
C PRO A 44 16.73 3.73 1.49
N HIS A 45 15.95 4.80 1.64
CA HIS A 45 14.87 4.89 2.64
C HIS A 45 13.64 4.06 2.27
N ILE A 46 13.43 3.80 0.98
CA ILE A 46 12.30 3.01 0.48
C ILE A 46 12.70 1.59 0.08
N ASN A 47 13.98 1.36 -0.22
CA ASN A 47 14.49 0.07 -0.66
C ASN A 47 14.91 -0.84 0.52
N ASP A 48 15.14 -0.30 1.71
CA ASP A 48 15.45 -1.07 2.92
C ASP A 48 14.29 -1.00 3.92
N LEU A 49 13.67 -2.16 4.18
CA LEU A 49 12.53 -2.30 5.09
C LEU A 49 12.89 -1.94 6.54
N ARG A 50 14.17 -2.01 6.93
CA ARG A 50 14.61 -1.52 8.24
C ARG A 50 14.60 0.01 8.31
N SER A 51 14.93 0.66 7.20
CA SER A 51 14.90 2.12 7.04
C SER A 51 13.48 2.64 6.81
N TRP A 52 12.57 1.79 6.34
CA TRP A 52 11.18 2.10 6.05
C TRP A 52 10.41 2.75 7.21
N ALA A 53 10.80 2.49 8.46
CA ALA A 53 10.23 3.14 9.63
C ALA A 53 10.37 4.68 9.59
N SER A 54 11.39 5.21 8.91
CA SER A 54 11.57 6.65 8.69
C SER A 54 10.67 7.23 7.58
N TRP A 55 10.22 6.37 6.67
CA TRP A 55 9.32 6.69 5.57
C TRP A 55 7.84 6.53 5.96
N SER A 56 7.56 5.54 6.79
CA SER A 56 6.22 5.10 7.19
C SER A 56 5.65 5.88 8.38
N VAL A 57 4.38 6.26 8.29
CA VAL A 57 3.65 6.90 9.40
C VAL A 57 3.13 5.87 10.42
N TRP A 58 3.07 4.59 10.06
CA TRP A 58 2.47 3.52 10.88
C TRP A 58 3.18 3.34 12.23
N GLU A 59 4.49 3.58 12.27
CA GLU A 59 5.31 3.53 13.49
C GLU A 59 4.86 4.55 14.55
N ARG A 60 4.30 5.68 14.11
CA ARG A 60 3.78 6.71 15.04
C ARG A 60 2.44 6.31 15.66
N LEU A 61 1.74 5.33 15.08
CA LEU A 61 0.42 4.89 15.53
C LEU A 61 0.50 3.80 16.60
N ASP A 62 1.62 3.08 16.69
CA ASP A 62 1.86 2.06 17.70
C ASP A 62 3.36 1.93 18.04
N SER A 63 3.75 2.46 19.20
CA SER A 63 5.13 2.35 19.71
C SER A 63 5.51 0.96 20.20
N GLN A 64 4.56 0.03 20.32
CA GLN A 64 4.78 -1.36 20.75
C GLN A 64 4.70 -2.37 19.59
N MET A 65 4.62 -1.89 18.35
CA MET A 65 4.53 -2.74 17.17
C MET A 65 5.73 -3.70 17.10
N LYS A 66 5.44 -4.99 17.04
CA LYS A 66 6.47 -6.03 16.87
C LYS A 66 6.79 -6.22 15.41
N LYS A 67 8.07 -6.34 15.11
CA LYS A 67 8.61 -6.34 13.75
C LYS A 67 9.54 -7.51 13.53
N THR A 68 9.26 -8.31 12.51
CA THR A 68 10.09 -9.44 12.12
C THR A 68 10.57 -9.23 10.70
N TYR A 69 11.88 -9.26 10.48
CA TYR A 69 12.49 -9.05 9.18
C TYR A 69 13.11 -10.35 8.67
N SER A 70 13.15 -10.54 7.36
CA SER A 70 13.99 -11.57 6.75
C SER A 70 15.49 -11.27 6.91
N ALA A 71 16.32 -12.27 6.65
CA ALA A 71 17.79 -12.15 6.71
C ALA A 71 18.32 -11.02 5.82
N ASN A 72 17.71 -10.81 4.65
CA ASN A 72 17.92 -9.62 3.84
C ASN A 72 16.75 -8.64 4.03
N THR A 73 17.04 -7.38 4.31
CA THR A 73 16.04 -6.32 4.53
C THR A 73 15.95 -5.33 3.37
N ALA A 74 16.84 -5.41 2.39
CA ALA A 74 16.89 -4.48 1.27
C ALA A 74 16.78 -5.14 -0.10
N GLY A 75 16.12 -4.46 -1.04
CA GLY A 75 15.97 -4.92 -2.42
C GLY A 75 15.00 -6.10 -2.57
N LYS A 76 14.96 -6.63 -3.79
CA LYS A 76 14.03 -7.71 -4.16
C LYS A 76 14.20 -8.93 -3.24
N GLY A 77 13.07 -9.43 -2.73
CA GLY A 77 13.01 -10.56 -1.80
C GLY A 77 13.14 -10.17 -0.33
N ALA A 78 13.40 -8.90 -0.01
CA ALA A 78 13.31 -8.42 1.35
C ALA A 78 11.86 -8.46 1.84
N THR A 79 11.66 -8.91 3.08
CA THR A 79 10.34 -9.01 3.70
C THR A 79 10.35 -8.51 5.14
N TYR A 80 9.20 -8.01 5.56
CA TYR A 80 8.95 -7.49 6.90
C TYR A 80 7.51 -7.80 7.28
N GLU A 81 7.32 -8.36 8.47
CA GLU A 81 6.01 -8.62 9.08
C GLU A 81 5.84 -7.78 10.34
N TRP A 82 4.61 -7.29 10.54
CA TRP A 82 4.28 -6.49 11.70
C TRP A 82 3.07 -7.01 12.45
N GLU A 83 3.13 -6.93 13.76
CA GLU A 83 2.00 -7.20 14.64
C GLU A 83 1.81 -6.00 15.58
N GLY A 84 0.72 -5.26 15.37
CA GLY A 84 0.39 -4.07 16.15
C GLY A 84 -1.02 -4.13 16.77
N ASN A 85 -1.43 -3.01 17.33
CA ASN A 85 -2.74 -2.81 17.93
C ASN A 85 -3.88 -2.77 16.88
N LYS A 86 -5.12 -2.58 17.34
CA LYS A 86 -6.32 -2.54 16.47
C LYS A 86 -6.29 -1.46 15.37
N LYS A 87 -5.42 -0.45 15.45
CA LYS A 87 -5.32 0.64 14.46
C LYS A 87 -4.33 0.30 13.33
N VAL A 88 -3.28 -0.45 13.63
CA VAL A 88 -2.21 -0.80 12.69
C VAL A 88 -2.38 -2.22 12.13
N GLY A 89 -3.07 -3.09 12.89
CA GLY A 89 -3.38 -4.45 12.49
C GLY A 89 -2.15 -5.35 12.43
N HIS A 90 -2.25 -6.39 11.61
CA HIS A 90 -1.17 -7.31 11.30
C HIS A 90 -1.10 -7.47 9.80
N GLY A 91 0.10 -7.38 9.24
CA GLY A 91 0.35 -7.70 7.85
C GLY A 91 1.81 -7.98 7.55
N ARG A 92 2.09 -8.08 6.25
CA ARG A 92 3.39 -8.38 5.67
C ARG A 92 3.67 -7.47 4.48
N MET A 93 4.92 -7.05 4.36
CA MET A 93 5.47 -6.40 3.18
C MET A 93 6.55 -7.27 2.55
N ALA A 94 6.58 -7.30 1.22
CA ALA A 94 7.65 -7.92 0.46
C ALA A 94 8.04 -7.02 -0.72
N ILE A 95 9.33 -6.73 -0.88
CA ILE A 95 9.83 -6.03 -2.07
C ILE A 95 9.89 -7.04 -3.22
N THR A 96 9.05 -6.86 -4.24
CA THR A 96 8.94 -7.77 -5.38
C THR A 96 9.79 -7.33 -6.58
N ASP A 97 10.05 -6.03 -6.68
CA ASP A 97 10.94 -5.44 -7.68
C ASP A 97 11.66 -4.21 -7.12
N SER A 98 12.89 -3.98 -7.56
CA SER A 98 13.70 -2.84 -7.11
C SER A 98 14.72 -2.45 -8.18
N ILE A 99 14.59 -1.23 -8.68
CA ILE A 99 15.48 -0.61 -9.66
C ILE A 99 16.15 0.58 -8.99
N ALA A 100 17.47 0.51 -8.83
CA ALA A 100 18.27 1.50 -8.14
C ALA A 100 17.94 2.93 -8.57
N ALA A 101 17.70 3.80 -7.57
CA ALA A 101 17.41 5.22 -7.76
C ALA A 101 16.21 5.55 -8.67
N SER A 102 15.33 4.58 -8.96
CA SER A 102 14.23 4.76 -9.91
C SER A 102 12.91 4.20 -9.42
N LYS A 103 12.87 2.97 -8.91
CA LYS A 103 11.59 2.31 -8.60
C LYS A 103 11.72 1.24 -7.52
N VAL A 104 10.73 1.13 -6.64
CA VAL A 104 10.55 0.00 -5.73
C VAL A 104 9.10 -0.47 -5.81
N VAL A 105 8.87 -1.77 -5.95
CA VAL A 105 7.54 -2.38 -5.94
C VAL A 105 7.42 -3.27 -4.71
N ILE A 106 6.34 -3.09 -3.97
CA ILE A 106 6.07 -3.73 -2.69
C ILE A 106 4.73 -4.43 -2.77
N GLN A 107 4.71 -5.71 -2.48
CA GLN A 107 3.48 -6.43 -2.15
C GLN A 107 3.16 -6.17 -0.68
N LEU A 108 1.96 -5.64 -0.42
CA LEU A 108 1.45 -5.27 0.89
C LEU A 108 0.22 -6.12 1.20
N ASP A 109 0.38 -7.05 2.14
CA ASP A 109 -0.67 -7.97 2.56
C ASP A 109 -1.12 -7.61 3.98
N PHE A 110 -2.36 -7.21 4.14
CA PHE A 110 -3.02 -7.10 5.45
C PHE A 110 -3.66 -8.44 5.79
N ILE A 111 -3.45 -8.91 7.03
CA ILE A 111 -3.96 -10.20 7.53
C ILE A 111 -5.07 -9.95 8.57
N LYS A 112 -4.90 -8.96 9.45
CA LYS A 112 -5.92 -8.58 10.46
C LYS A 112 -6.07 -7.07 10.55
N PRO A 113 -7.29 -6.54 10.81
CA PRO A 113 -8.54 -7.26 11.06
C PRO A 113 -9.26 -7.72 9.78
N PHE A 114 -8.91 -7.17 8.63
CA PHE A 114 -9.47 -7.53 7.33
C PHE A 114 -8.34 -7.90 6.39
N GLU A 115 -8.53 -8.98 5.65
CA GLU A 115 -7.58 -9.44 4.65
C GLU A 115 -7.63 -8.51 3.42
N ALA A 116 -6.46 -8.07 2.96
CA ALA A 116 -6.34 -7.29 1.74
C ALA A 116 -4.95 -7.47 1.12
N HIS A 117 -4.92 -7.66 -0.20
CA HIS A 117 -3.69 -7.79 -0.98
C HIS A 117 -3.57 -6.59 -1.90
N ASN A 118 -2.50 -5.81 -1.73
CA ASN A 118 -2.27 -4.61 -2.51
C ASN A 118 -0.87 -4.64 -3.11
N MET A 119 -0.76 -4.11 -4.32
CA MET A 119 0.54 -3.79 -4.91
C MET A 119 0.79 -2.31 -4.75
N THR A 120 1.93 -1.96 -4.18
CA THR A 120 2.40 -0.59 -3.99
C THR A 120 3.61 -0.34 -4.87
N GLU A 121 3.57 0.73 -5.63
CA GLU A 121 4.68 1.17 -6.47
C GLU A 121 5.18 2.54 -6.01
N ILE A 122 6.49 2.67 -5.84
CA ILE A 122 7.14 3.95 -5.56
C ILE A 122 8.12 4.24 -6.66
N THR A 123 7.91 5.34 -7.39
CA THR A 123 8.82 5.81 -8.44
C THR A 123 9.52 7.08 -8.03
N LEU A 124 10.78 7.20 -8.44
CA LEU A 124 11.66 8.34 -8.22
C LEU A 124 12.03 8.93 -9.58
N LEU A 125 11.59 10.16 -9.84
CA LEU A 125 11.91 10.89 -11.07
C LEU A 125 12.70 12.16 -10.73
N PRO A 126 13.94 12.34 -11.25
CA PRO A 126 14.65 13.61 -11.11
C PRO A 126 13.83 14.76 -11.70
N GLN A 127 13.54 15.80 -10.92
CA GLN A 127 12.76 16.95 -11.36
C GLN A 127 13.14 18.21 -10.57
N ASN A 128 13.35 19.33 -11.26
CA ASN A 128 13.59 20.65 -10.65
C ASN A 128 14.73 20.67 -9.61
N GLY A 129 15.82 19.92 -9.84
CA GLY A 129 16.93 19.81 -8.88
C GLY A 129 16.65 18.94 -7.65
N GLY A 130 15.48 18.30 -7.58
CA GLY A 130 15.10 17.31 -6.57
C GLY A 130 14.56 16.02 -7.21
N THR A 131 13.73 15.30 -6.48
CA THR A 131 13.10 14.05 -6.91
C THR A 131 11.60 14.14 -6.72
N LEU A 132 10.84 14.02 -7.81
CA LEU A 132 9.41 13.75 -7.73
C LEU A 132 9.24 12.28 -7.31
N VAL A 133 8.73 12.08 -6.10
CA VAL A 133 8.38 10.76 -5.58
C VAL A 133 6.90 10.56 -5.79
N THR A 134 6.54 9.47 -6.45
CA THR A 134 5.16 9.05 -6.64
C THR A 134 4.95 7.71 -5.96
N TRP A 135 3.90 7.62 -5.14
CA TRP A 135 3.43 6.38 -4.51
C TRP A 135 2.04 6.07 -5.07
N ALA A 136 1.88 4.89 -5.67
CA ALA A 136 0.63 4.39 -6.22
C ALA A 136 0.30 2.95 -5.82
#